data_AF-A5CVL1-F1
#
_entry.id   AF-A5CVL1-F1
#
_cell.length_a   1.000
_cell.length_b   1.000
_cell.length_c   1.000
_cell.angle_alpha   90.00
_cell.angle_beta   90.00
_cell.angle_gamma   90.00
#
_symmetry.space_group_name_H-M   'P 1'
#
loop_
_entity.id
_entity.type
_entity.pdbx_description
1 polymer ?
#
loop_
_entity_poly.entity_id
_entity_poly.type
_entity_poly.pdbx_seq_one_letter_code
_entity_poly.pdbx_strand_id
1 'polypeptide(L)'
;MMNEFFITIWNMIERLVWSDWITIAILAIFLVLGFKRGLAKELINLGFLLLAILITLLFYQVLATSSLITWLMLSHQSHLTISFWIIFICIVIIKKLIYKLTQLSLTINNPCVLNKLFALMVLFTAITIFSCHHLDIVAGLDIIEVFIDNKYIRISVSFIILFSSIFGIFTFISKILNISIDKTKPCFLSSFFEKILKILQAMDIKLNARNINSTQNSILGSMMGLIKANLAILIIVLMLQNISWVSQQYYWIETNGALRIFQDIASNIKPVLSQYLLFINNN
;
A
#
# COMPACT_ATOMS: atom_id res chain seq x y z
N MET A 1 -34.86 -26.87 -25.58
CA MET A 1 -33.44 -27.06 -25.20
C MET A 1 -32.68 -25.75 -24.96
N MET A 2 -32.44 -24.89 -25.98
CA MET A 2 -31.71 -23.62 -25.76
C MET A 2 -32.49 -22.63 -24.87
N ASN A 3 -33.81 -22.52 -25.04
CA ASN A 3 -34.66 -21.64 -24.23
C ASN A 3 -34.74 -22.09 -22.76
N GLU A 4 -34.88 -23.39 -22.50
CA GLU A 4 -34.88 -23.94 -21.13
C GLU A 4 -33.52 -23.79 -20.44
N PHE A 5 -32.42 -23.90 -21.18
CA PHE A 5 -31.08 -23.64 -20.65
C PHE A 5 -30.92 -22.17 -20.23
N PHE A 6 -31.35 -21.21 -21.06
CA PHE A 6 -31.33 -19.79 -20.73
C PHE A 6 -32.27 -19.44 -19.57
N ILE A 7 -33.47 -20.02 -19.52
CA ILE A 7 -34.42 -19.84 -18.40
C ILE A 7 -33.84 -20.42 -17.11
N THR A 8 -33.18 -21.58 -17.17
CA THR A 8 -32.54 -22.20 -16.01
C THR A 8 -31.37 -21.35 -15.51
N ILE A 9 -30.53 -20.82 -16.42
CA ILE A 9 -29.46 -19.89 -16.07
C ILE A 9 -30.04 -18.60 -15.50
N TRP A 10 -31.10 -18.04 -16.08
CA TRP A 10 -31.74 -16.82 -15.62
C TRP A 10 -32.33 -16.99 -14.21
N ASN A 11 -33.01 -18.11 -13.96
CA ASN A 11 -33.55 -18.45 -12.65
C ASN A 11 -32.44 -18.73 -11.61
N MET A 12 -31.28 -19.23 -12.04
CA MET A 12 -30.10 -19.30 -11.17
C MET A 12 -29.52 -17.91 -10.91
N ILE A 13 -29.45 -17.03 -11.93
CA ILE A 13 -28.98 -15.64 -11.84
C ILE A 13 -29.83 -14.81 -10.87
N GLU A 14 -31.15 -14.97 -10.95
CA GLU A 14 -32.14 -14.28 -10.11
C GLU A 14 -32.06 -14.71 -8.64
N ARG A 15 -31.51 -15.89 -8.36
CA ARG A 15 -31.26 -16.39 -7.00
C ARG A 15 -29.93 -15.94 -6.40
N LEU A 16 -29.06 -15.25 -7.15
CA LEU A 16 -27.80 -14.76 -6.59
C LEU A 16 -28.06 -13.61 -5.62
N VAL A 17 -27.47 -13.75 -4.43
CA VAL A 17 -27.49 -12.73 -3.39
C VAL A 17 -26.52 -11.60 -3.79
N TRP A 18 -26.73 -10.39 -3.27
CA TRP A 18 -25.86 -9.23 -3.52
C TRP A 18 -24.35 -9.52 -3.30
N SER A 19 -24.00 -10.37 -2.33
CA SER A 19 -22.63 -10.81 -2.07
C SER A 19 -21.97 -11.56 -3.22
N ASP A 20 -22.77 -12.27 -4.01
CA ASP A 20 -22.27 -13.12 -5.09
C ASP A 20 -21.93 -12.29 -6.31
N TRP A 21 -22.72 -11.25 -6.58
CA TRP A 21 -22.40 -10.24 -7.59
C TRP A 21 -21.05 -9.58 -7.33
N ILE A 22 -20.74 -9.25 -6.08
CA ILE A 22 -19.43 -8.69 -5.70
C ILE A 22 -18.32 -9.70 -5.94
N THR A 23 -18.52 -10.94 -5.52
CA THR A 23 -17.53 -12.01 -5.67
C THR A 23 -17.25 -12.28 -7.16
N ILE A 24 -18.29 -12.41 -7.98
CA ILE A 24 -18.19 -12.57 -9.44
C ILE A 24 -17.51 -11.36 -10.08
N ALA A 25 -17.85 -10.13 -9.66
CA ALA A 25 -17.22 -8.92 -10.17
C ALA A 25 -15.71 -8.91 -9.89
N ILE A 26 -15.30 -9.26 -8.66
CA ILE A 26 -13.87 -9.35 -8.30
C ILE A 26 -13.17 -10.41 -9.15
N LEU A 27 -13.75 -11.61 -9.27
CA LEU A 27 -13.20 -12.70 -10.10
C LEU A 27 -13.06 -12.27 -11.56
N ALA A 28 -14.09 -11.66 -12.15
CA ALA A 28 -14.09 -11.20 -13.53
C ALA A 28 -13.04 -10.11 -13.77
N ILE A 29 -12.96 -9.11 -12.88
CA ILE A 29 -11.94 -8.04 -12.96
C ILE A 29 -10.54 -8.66 -12.95
N PHE A 30 -10.28 -9.59 -12.03
CA PHE A 30 -8.96 -10.21 -11.91
C PHE A 30 -8.64 -11.17 -13.04
N LEU A 31 -9.66 -11.83 -13.62
CA LEU A 31 -9.54 -12.65 -14.82
C LEU A 31 -9.10 -11.79 -16.02
N VAL A 32 -9.80 -10.68 -16.28
CA VAL A 32 -9.47 -9.75 -17.37
C VAL A 32 -8.10 -9.11 -17.17
N LEU A 33 -7.80 -8.67 -15.94
CA LEU A 33 -6.48 -8.12 -15.62
C LEU A 33 -5.38 -9.15 -15.79
N GLY A 34 -5.61 -10.40 -15.37
CA GLY A 34 -4.65 -11.49 -15.51
C GLY A 34 -4.38 -11.82 -16.98
N PHE A 35 -5.44 -11.85 -17.81
CA PHE A 35 -5.32 -12.04 -19.25
C PHE A 35 -4.48 -10.93 -19.90
N LYS A 36 -4.75 -9.67 -19.56
CA LYS A 36 -4.04 -8.50 -20.11
C LYS A 36 -2.57 -8.43 -19.68
N ARG A 37 -2.26 -8.88 -18.46
CA ARG A 37 -0.91 -8.81 -17.89
C ARG A 37 -0.03 -10.00 -18.25
N GLY A 38 -0.64 -11.17 -18.47
CA GLY A 38 0.06 -12.43 -18.72
C GLY A 38 0.62 -13.08 -17.45
N LEU A 39 0.94 -14.38 -17.54
CA LEU A 39 1.40 -15.22 -16.42
C LEU A 39 2.64 -14.67 -15.74
N ALA A 40 3.68 -14.32 -16.49
CA ALA A 40 4.94 -13.87 -15.88
C ALA A 40 4.73 -12.64 -14.97
N LYS A 41 3.99 -11.65 -15.45
CA LYS A 41 3.68 -10.44 -14.68
C LYS A 41 2.74 -10.74 -13.51
N GLU A 42 1.82 -11.67 -13.67
CA GLU A 42 0.93 -12.07 -12.58
C GLU A 42 1.61 -12.91 -11.49
N LEU A 43 2.61 -13.73 -11.83
CA LEU A 43 3.45 -14.44 -10.85
C LEU A 43 4.25 -13.47 -10.00
N ILE A 44 4.90 -12.47 -10.63
CA ILE A 44 5.59 -11.42 -9.90
C ILE A 44 4.60 -10.66 -9.00
N ASN A 45 3.42 -10.32 -9.54
CA ASN A 45 2.39 -9.61 -8.81
C ASN A 45 1.86 -10.40 -7.60
N LEU A 46 1.71 -11.73 -7.73
CA LEU A 46 1.35 -12.63 -6.63
C LEU A 46 2.48 -12.73 -5.61
N GLY A 47 3.74 -12.84 -6.05
CA GLY A 47 4.90 -12.84 -5.15
C GLY A 47 4.95 -11.59 -4.26
N PHE A 48 4.70 -10.40 -4.84
CA PHE A 48 4.56 -9.17 -4.06
C PHE A 48 3.39 -9.17 -3.09
N LEU A 49 2.27 -9.79 -3.47
CA LEU A 49 1.10 -9.89 -2.60
C LEU A 49 1.41 -10.79 -1.39
N LEU A 50 2.06 -11.94 -1.61
CA LEU A 50 2.51 -12.81 -0.53
C LEU A 50 3.54 -12.12 0.38
N LEU A 51 4.51 -11.41 -0.20
CA LEU A 51 5.47 -10.61 0.54
C LEU A 51 4.77 -9.54 1.39
N ALA A 52 3.76 -8.86 0.83
CA ALA A 52 3.01 -7.85 1.55
C ALA A 52 2.28 -8.45 2.77
N ILE A 53 1.65 -9.62 2.61
CA ILE A 53 1.03 -10.33 3.72
C ILE A 53 2.07 -10.67 4.78
N LEU A 54 3.20 -11.26 4.39
CA LEU A 54 4.26 -11.68 5.33
C LEU A 54 4.79 -10.48 6.13
N ILE A 55 5.13 -9.37 5.47
CA ILE A 55 5.61 -8.16 6.15
C ILE A 55 4.52 -7.61 7.07
N THR A 56 3.27 -7.51 6.61
CA THR A 56 2.17 -7.06 7.46
C THR A 56 2.03 -7.95 8.69
N LEU A 57 2.13 -9.27 8.54
CA LEU A 57 2.07 -10.22 9.66
C LEU A 57 3.20 -10.03 10.68
N LEU A 58 4.37 -9.55 10.27
CA LEU A 58 5.48 -9.27 11.19
C LEU A 58 5.27 -7.98 11.99
N PHE A 59 4.64 -6.95 11.41
CA PHE A 59 4.65 -5.60 11.98
C PHE A 59 3.29 -5.08 12.47
N TYR A 60 2.18 -5.76 12.20
CA TYR A 60 0.84 -5.25 12.55
C TYR A 60 0.64 -5.02 14.05
N GLN A 61 1.24 -5.83 14.92
CA GLN A 61 1.12 -5.67 16.38
C GLN A 61 1.78 -4.39 16.88
N VAL A 62 3.00 -4.11 16.39
CA VAL A 62 3.77 -2.92 16.75
C VAL A 62 2.99 -1.65 16.42
N LEU A 63 2.27 -1.66 15.29
CA LEU A 63 1.43 -0.53 14.91
C LEU A 63 0.13 -0.49 15.73
N ALA A 64 -0.47 -1.64 16.05
CA ALA A 64 -1.72 -1.72 16.81
C ALA A 64 -1.60 -1.25 18.26
N THR A 65 -0.42 -1.39 18.89
CA THR A 65 -0.15 -0.89 20.24
C THR A 65 0.31 0.56 20.28
N SER A 66 0.55 1.17 19.11
CA SER A 66 0.98 2.56 19.02
C SER A 66 -0.16 3.53 19.34
N SER A 67 0.19 4.69 19.92
CA SER A 67 -0.74 5.79 20.21
C SER A 67 -1.46 6.34 18.97
N LEU A 68 -0.95 6.06 17.77
CA LEU A 68 -1.57 6.45 16.49
C LEU A 68 -2.87 5.68 16.22
N ILE A 69 -2.98 4.43 16.71
CA ILE A 69 -4.13 3.56 16.44
C ILE A 69 -5.06 3.47 17.65
N THR A 70 -4.52 3.50 18.87
CA THR A 70 -5.33 3.39 20.10
C THR A 70 -6.23 4.61 20.35
N TRP A 71 -5.95 5.76 19.71
CA TRP A 71 -6.85 6.92 19.73
C TRP A 71 -8.24 6.62 19.11
N LEU A 72 -8.35 5.62 18.24
CA LEU A 72 -9.59 5.35 17.51
C LEU A 72 -10.76 4.85 18.41
N MET A 73 -10.55 4.55 19.71
CA MET A 73 -11.59 4.07 20.65
C MET A 73 -12.37 2.84 20.14
N LEU A 74 -11.72 1.95 19.37
CA LEU A 74 -12.31 0.67 18.94
C LEU A 74 -11.87 -0.48 19.86
N SER A 75 -12.49 -1.65 19.69
CA SER A 75 -12.06 -2.87 20.37
C SER A 75 -10.61 -3.23 20.01
N HIS A 76 -9.89 -3.89 20.94
CA HIS A 76 -8.50 -4.32 20.73
C HIS A 76 -8.32 -5.13 19.43
N GLN A 77 -9.27 -6.02 19.12
CA GLN A 77 -9.25 -6.83 17.91
C GLN A 77 -9.46 -6.00 16.62
N SER A 78 -10.20 -4.90 16.72
CA SER A 78 -10.34 -3.94 15.63
C SER A 78 -9.03 -3.17 15.40
N HIS A 79 -8.30 -2.78 16.44
CA HIS A 79 -6.99 -2.14 16.31
C HIS A 79 -5.98 -3.01 15.56
N LEU A 80 -5.94 -4.32 15.87
CA LEU A 80 -5.07 -5.27 15.18
C LEU A 80 -5.43 -5.38 13.68
N THR A 81 -6.72 -5.46 13.37
CA THR A 81 -7.21 -5.57 11.98
C THR A 81 -6.95 -4.28 11.19
N ILE A 82 -7.16 -3.11 11.80
CA ILE A 82 -6.90 -1.81 11.18
C ILE A 82 -5.40 -1.65 10.89
N SER A 83 -4.54 -1.99 11.85
CA SER A 83 -3.08 -1.96 11.65
C SER A 83 -2.62 -2.89 10.55
N PHE A 84 -3.21 -4.09 10.46
CA PHE A 84 -2.95 -5.01 9.36
C PHE A 84 -3.26 -4.34 8.01
N TRP A 85 -4.45 -3.75 7.86
CA TRP A 85 -4.85 -3.08 6.62
C TRP A 85 -3.98 -1.87 6.29
N ILE A 86 -3.62 -1.05 7.27
CA ILE A 86 -2.76 0.13 7.06
C ILE A 86 -1.41 -0.31 6.50
N ILE A 87 -0.75 -1.29 7.12
CA ILE A 87 0.56 -1.76 6.66
C ILE A 87 0.44 -2.42 5.29
N PHE A 88 -0.58 -3.25 5.07
CA PHE A 88 -0.81 -3.91 3.79
C PHE A 88 -0.99 -2.88 2.65
N ILE A 89 -1.83 -1.87 2.86
CA ILE A 89 -2.06 -0.79 1.89
C ILE A 89 -0.77 0.00 1.65
N CYS A 90 -0.01 0.33 2.70
CA CYS A 90 1.28 1.00 2.57
C CYS A 90 2.26 0.21 1.68
N ILE A 91 2.35 -1.11 1.85
CA ILE A 91 3.23 -1.96 1.01
C ILE A 91 2.75 -1.97 -0.44
N VAL A 92 1.44 -2.05 -0.68
CA VAL A 92 0.87 -1.99 -2.04
C VAL A 92 1.16 -0.65 -2.71
N ILE A 93 1.11 0.46 -1.96
CA ILE A 93 1.48 1.80 -2.44
C ILE A 93 2.98 1.86 -2.77
N ILE A 94 3.85 1.36 -1.89
CA ILE A 94 5.30 1.31 -2.09
C ILE A 94 5.61 0.55 -3.38
N LYS A 95 4.97 -0.60 -3.59
CA LYS A 95 5.11 -1.35 -4.85
C LYS A 95 4.75 -0.49 -6.06
N LYS A 96 3.60 0.18 -6.07
CA LYS A 96 3.20 1.06 -7.18
C LYS A 96 4.23 2.17 -7.43
N LEU A 97 4.80 2.70 -6.35
CA LEU A 97 5.85 3.72 -6.40
C LEU A 97 7.14 3.16 -7.03
N ILE A 98 7.56 1.94 -6.66
CA ILE A 98 8.70 1.25 -7.29
C ILE A 98 8.49 1.10 -8.81
N TYR A 99 7.33 0.61 -9.25
CA TYR A 99 7.05 0.47 -10.69
C TYR A 99 7.08 1.82 -11.44
N LYS A 100 6.61 2.90 -10.81
CA LYS A 100 6.66 4.24 -11.40
C LYS A 100 8.10 4.77 -11.46
N LEU A 101 8.91 4.53 -10.42
CA LEU A 101 10.31 4.91 -10.38
C LEU A 101 11.14 4.18 -11.44
N THR A 102 10.93 2.87 -11.61
CA THR A 102 11.63 2.09 -12.63
C THR A 102 11.27 2.59 -14.04
N GLN A 103 10.01 2.92 -14.29
CA GLN A 103 9.59 3.52 -15.56
C GLN A 103 10.21 4.90 -15.80
N LEU A 104 10.25 5.77 -14.77
CA LEU A 104 10.87 7.09 -14.87
C LEU A 104 12.38 6.98 -15.13
N SER A 105 13.06 5.98 -14.55
CA SER A 105 14.50 5.77 -14.75
C SER A 105 14.88 5.50 -16.21
N LEU A 106 13.95 4.99 -17.03
CA LEU A 106 14.17 4.78 -18.47
C LEU A 106 14.15 6.08 -19.28
N THR A 107 13.50 7.13 -18.76
CA THR A 107 13.42 8.44 -19.44
C THR A 107 14.62 9.34 -19.14
N ILE A 108 15.42 8.98 -18.14
CA ILE A 108 16.55 9.78 -17.68
C ILE A 108 17.82 9.25 -18.35
N ASN A 109 18.20 9.91 -19.45
CA ASN A 109 19.45 9.59 -20.16
C ASN A 109 20.68 10.27 -19.51
N ASN A 110 20.48 11.44 -18.88
CA ASN A 110 21.55 12.18 -18.21
C ASN A 110 21.43 12.06 -16.68
N PRO A 111 22.36 11.36 -16.00
CA PRO A 111 22.32 11.17 -14.54
C PRO A 111 22.46 12.49 -13.77
N CYS A 112 22.99 13.55 -14.38
CA CYS A 112 23.22 14.83 -13.72
C CYS A 112 21.95 15.64 -13.45
N VAL A 113 20.84 15.27 -14.10
CA VAL A 113 19.51 15.81 -13.77
C VAL A 113 19.11 15.45 -12.32
N LEU A 114 19.57 14.30 -11.81
CA LEU A 114 19.31 13.87 -10.44
C LEU A 114 20.07 14.71 -9.40
N ASN A 115 21.13 15.42 -9.78
CA ASN A 115 21.93 16.20 -8.83
C ASN A 115 21.09 17.28 -8.14
N LYS A 116 20.24 17.98 -8.90
CA LYS A 116 19.31 18.98 -8.35
C LYS A 116 18.34 18.35 -7.35
N LEU A 117 17.77 17.20 -7.71
CA LEU A 117 16.81 16.50 -6.86
C LEU A 117 17.49 15.97 -5.59
N PHE A 118 18.69 15.42 -5.72
CA PHE A 118 19.49 14.94 -4.60
C PHE A 118 19.86 16.07 -3.64
N ALA A 119 20.35 17.20 -4.15
CA ALA A 119 20.69 18.35 -3.31
C ALA A 119 19.46 18.90 -2.57
N LEU A 120 18.29 18.93 -3.22
CA LEU A 120 17.03 19.31 -2.57
C LEU A 120 16.65 18.30 -1.47
N MET A 121 16.79 17.00 -1.72
CA MET A 121 16.54 15.97 -0.72
C MET A 121 17.48 16.10 0.49
N VAL A 122 18.78 16.30 0.26
CA VAL A 122 19.76 16.53 1.33
C VAL A 122 19.37 17.75 2.16
N LEU A 123 19.05 18.87 1.49
CA LEU A 123 18.61 20.09 2.16
C LEU A 123 17.32 19.86 2.97
N PHE A 124 16.33 19.18 2.40
CA PHE A 124 15.09 18.84 3.10
C PHE A 124 15.34 17.98 4.34
N THR A 125 16.20 16.96 4.23
CA THR A 125 16.57 16.10 5.38
C THR A 125 17.32 16.88 6.45
N ALA A 126 18.25 17.75 6.08
CA ALA A 126 18.99 18.59 7.02
C ALA A 126 18.05 19.53 7.77
N ILE A 127 17.12 20.19 7.06
CA ILE A 127 16.11 21.07 7.67
C ILE A 127 15.20 20.28 8.60
N THR A 128 14.80 19.07 8.21
CA THR A 128 13.95 18.20 9.05
C THR A 128 14.67 17.84 10.35
N ILE A 129 15.92 17.36 10.27
CA ILE A 129 16.73 17.02 11.45
C ILE A 129 16.91 18.22 12.36
N PHE A 130 17.26 19.38 11.79
CA PHE A 130 17.43 20.62 12.54
C PHE A 130 16.11 21.06 13.21
N SER A 131 14.99 20.99 12.49
CA SER A 131 13.67 21.35 13.02
C SER A 131 13.23 20.43 14.15
N CYS A 132 13.53 19.13 14.06
CA CYS A 132 13.28 18.18 15.16
C CYS A 132 14.17 18.47 16.37
N HIS A 133 15.44 18.79 16.15
CA HIS A 133 16.39 19.08 17.24
C HIS A 133 15.98 20.34 18.04
N HIS A 134 15.44 21.36 17.37
CA HIS A 134 15.02 22.61 18.00
C HIS A 134 13.53 22.67 18.34
N LEU A 135 12.82 21.55 18.24
CA LEU A 135 11.36 21.50 18.39
C LEU A 135 10.93 21.92 19.81
N ASP A 136 11.61 21.41 20.83
CA ASP A 136 11.24 21.64 22.23
C ASP A 136 11.38 23.12 22.64
N ILE A 137 12.35 23.82 22.05
CA ILE A 137 12.58 25.25 22.31
C ILE A 137 11.38 26.07 21.85
N VAL A 138 10.84 25.77 20.67
CA VAL A 138 9.69 26.51 20.12
C VAL A 138 8.37 26.04 20.71
N ALA A 139 8.21 24.72 20.91
CA ALA A 139 7.02 24.17 21.56
C ALA A 139 6.87 24.55 23.05
N GLY A 140 7.95 25.00 23.68
CA GLY A 140 7.98 25.51 25.05
C GLY A 140 7.93 27.03 25.19
N LEU A 141 7.71 27.78 24.09
CA LEU A 141 7.49 29.23 24.20
C LEU A 141 6.11 29.51 24.80
N ASP A 142 6.06 30.33 25.85
CA ASP A 142 4.83 30.73 26.56
C ASP A 142 3.73 31.18 25.60
N ILE A 143 4.10 31.89 24.52
CA ILE A 143 3.16 32.37 23.50
C ILE A 143 2.41 31.19 22.87
N ILE A 144 3.11 30.13 22.46
CA ILE A 144 2.48 28.98 21.78
C ILE A 144 1.71 28.12 22.79
N GLU A 145 2.19 28.02 24.03
CA GLU A 145 1.51 27.32 25.11
C GLU A 145 0.16 27.96 25.46
N VAL A 146 0.06 29.30 25.50
CA VAL A 146 -1.19 30.02 25.78
C VAL A 146 -2.21 29.92 24.64
N PHE A 147 -1.76 29.80 23.38
CA PHE A 147 -2.68 29.69 22.24
C PHE A 147 -3.10 28.23 21.93
N ILE A 148 -2.34 27.23 22.36
CA ILE A 148 -2.60 25.81 22.05
C ILE A 148 -2.38 24.94 23.29
N ASP A 149 -3.48 24.67 24.00
CA ASP A 149 -3.50 23.81 25.20
C ASP A 149 -3.13 22.35 24.89
N ASN A 150 -3.45 21.86 23.69
CA ASN A 150 -3.17 20.48 23.31
C ASN A 150 -1.70 20.29 22.92
N LYS A 151 -0.93 19.60 23.77
CA LYS A 151 0.48 19.27 23.58
C LYS A 151 0.82 18.66 22.21
N TYR A 152 -0.02 17.78 21.66
CA TYR A 152 0.25 17.14 20.37
C TYR A 152 0.12 18.12 19.20
N ILE A 153 -0.90 18.98 19.24
CA ILE A 153 -1.13 20.01 18.23
C ILE A 153 -0.01 21.05 18.34
N ARG A 154 0.38 21.42 19.55
CA ARG A 154 1.48 22.35 19.83
C ARG A 154 2.80 21.87 19.19
N ILE A 155 3.19 20.63 19.44
CA ILE A 155 4.40 20.02 18.85
C ILE A 155 4.35 20.04 17.32
N SER A 156 3.20 19.69 16.74
CA SER A 156 3.04 19.64 15.29
C SER A 156 3.11 21.02 14.64
N VAL A 157 2.43 22.02 15.23
CA VAL A 157 2.43 23.39 14.76
C VAL A 157 3.82 24.02 14.90
N SER A 158 4.50 23.82 16.02
CA SER A 158 5.87 24.29 16.24
C SER A 158 6.85 23.71 15.21
N PHE A 159 6.72 22.43 14.87
CA PHE A 159 7.51 21.82 13.80
C PHE A 159 7.26 22.48 12.44
N ILE A 160 5.99 22.71 12.08
CA ILE A 160 5.62 23.34 10.80
C ILE A 160 6.19 24.75 10.71
N ILE A 161 6.09 25.54 11.78
CA ILE A 161 6.62 26.92 11.84
C ILE A 161 8.13 26.92 11.65
N LEU A 162 8.86 26.08 12.40
CA LEU A 162 10.32 25.97 12.29
C LEU A 162 10.75 25.54 10.90
N PHE A 163 10.15 24.46 10.40
CA PHE A 163 10.46 23.90 9.09
C PHE A 163 10.22 24.93 7.98
N SER A 164 9.05 25.58 7.99
CA SER A 164 8.68 26.57 6.98
C SER A 164 9.56 27.82 7.04
N SER A 165 9.92 28.28 8.24
CA SER A 165 10.80 29.45 8.43
C SER A 165 12.18 29.18 7.84
N ILE A 166 12.80 28.05 8.22
CA ILE A 166 14.14 27.68 7.75
C ILE A 166 14.13 27.45 6.23
N PHE A 167 13.15 26.70 5.72
CA PHE A 167 13.01 26.48 4.29
C PHE A 167 12.80 27.79 3.51
N GLY A 168 11.99 28.70 4.05
CA GLY A 168 11.78 30.04 3.51
C GLY A 168 13.08 30.85 3.43
N ILE A 169 13.88 30.87 4.49
CA ILE A 169 15.18 31.55 4.53
C ILE A 169 16.14 30.95 3.50
N PHE A 170 16.28 29.62 3.44
CA PHE A 170 17.17 28.97 2.47
C PHE A 170 16.76 29.23 1.03
N THR A 171 15.46 29.20 0.71
CA THR A 171 14.96 29.51 -0.64
C THR A 171 15.14 30.98 -0.99
N PHE A 172 15.00 31.90 -0.03
CA PHE A 172 15.27 33.32 -0.22
C PHE A 172 16.75 33.60 -0.48
N ILE A 173 17.65 33.04 0.34
CA ILE A 173 19.11 33.14 0.16
C ILE A 173 19.53 32.55 -1.19
N SER A 174 19.00 31.38 -1.57
CA SER A 174 19.30 30.74 -2.85
C SER A 174 18.90 31.62 -4.04
N LYS A 175 17.76 32.33 -3.96
CA LYS A 175 17.34 33.28 -4.99
C LYS A 175 18.23 34.51 -5.05
N ILE A 176 18.57 35.11 -3.90
CA ILE A 176 19.43 36.31 -3.86
C ILE A 176 20.83 36.02 -4.39
N LEU A 177 21.40 34.89 -3.99
CA LEU A 177 22.75 34.48 -4.40
C LEU A 177 22.78 33.84 -5.80
N ASN A 178 21.63 33.77 -6.48
CA ASN A 178 21.46 33.12 -7.79
C ASN A 178 22.10 31.73 -7.85
N ILE A 179 22.02 30.98 -6.74
CA ILE A 179 22.59 29.63 -6.64
C ILE A 179 21.71 28.70 -7.45
N SER A 180 22.11 28.46 -8.68
CA SER A 180 21.51 27.42 -9.52
C SER A 180 22.29 26.12 -9.35
N ILE A 181 21.59 25.04 -9.02
CA ILE A 181 22.20 23.71 -9.05
C ILE A 181 22.27 23.31 -10.53
N ASP A 182 23.45 23.48 -11.11
CA ASP A 182 23.69 23.22 -12.51
C ASP A 182 23.41 21.77 -12.88
N LYS A 183 22.73 21.58 -14.01
CA LYS A 183 22.37 20.26 -14.55
C LYS A 183 23.50 19.65 -15.38
N THR A 184 24.57 20.39 -15.62
CA THR A 184 25.49 20.13 -16.73
C THR A 184 26.94 19.89 -16.32
N LYS A 185 27.45 20.42 -15.18
CA LYS A 185 28.75 20.09 -14.51
C LYS A 185 28.96 20.95 -13.23
N PRO A 186 29.81 20.54 -12.26
CA PRO A 186 30.43 19.23 -12.09
C PRO A 186 29.48 18.26 -11.39
N CYS A 187 29.29 17.10 -12.00
CA CYS A 187 28.36 16.08 -11.55
C CYS A 187 29.09 15.06 -10.67
N PHE A 188 29.46 15.47 -9.45
CA PHE A 188 30.30 14.67 -8.54
C PHE A 188 29.74 13.26 -8.30
N LEU A 189 28.41 13.16 -8.15
CA LEU A 189 27.69 11.90 -7.90
C LEU A 189 27.26 11.17 -9.19
N SER A 190 27.76 11.55 -10.37
CA SER A 190 27.35 10.94 -11.65
C SER A 190 27.45 9.42 -11.63
N SER A 191 28.58 8.87 -11.18
CA SER A 191 28.80 7.42 -11.11
C SER A 191 27.81 6.73 -10.16
N PHE A 192 27.47 7.38 -9.06
CA PHE A 192 26.49 6.85 -8.10
C PHE A 192 25.08 6.83 -8.70
N PHE A 193 24.63 7.93 -9.32
CA PHE A 193 23.33 8.00 -9.97
C PHE A 193 23.23 7.03 -11.15
N GLU A 194 24.30 6.88 -11.94
CA GLU A 194 24.33 5.92 -13.05
C GLU A 194 24.16 4.47 -12.55
N LYS A 195 24.82 4.10 -11.43
CA LYS A 195 24.63 2.79 -10.80
C LYS A 195 23.17 2.58 -10.37
N ILE A 196 22.56 3.56 -9.71
CA ILE A 196 21.15 3.49 -9.29
C ILE A 196 20.22 3.36 -10.50
N LEU A 197 20.42 4.18 -11.54
CA LEU A 197 19.63 4.12 -12.76
C LEU A 197 19.76 2.77 -13.45
N LYS A 198 20.97 2.20 -13.57
CA LYS A 198 21.18 0.86 -14.13
C LYS A 198 20.45 -0.22 -13.33
N ILE A 199 20.48 -0.15 -11.99
CA ILE A 199 19.75 -1.07 -11.12
C ILE A 199 18.24 -0.95 -11.36
N LEU A 200 17.70 0.27 -11.40
CA LEU A 200 16.27 0.52 -11.64
C LEU A 200 15.84 0.05 -13.03
N GLN A 201 16.66 0.24 -14.06
CA GLN A 201 16.43 -0.23 -15.41
C GLN A 201 16.45 -1.77 -15.49
N ALA A 202 17.41 -2.41 -14.81
CA ALA A 202 17.46 -3.87 -14.70
C ALA A 202 16.24 -4.43 -13.95
N MET A 203 15.79 -3.75 -12.89
CA MET A 203 14.55 -4.07 -12.20
C MET A 203 13.33 -3.89 -13.11
N ASP A 204 13.29 -2.85 -13.95
CA ASP A 204 12.19 -2.66 -14.89
C ASP A 204 12.01 -3.86 -15.82
N ILE A 205 13.09 -4.34 -16.43
CA ILE A 205 13.06 -5.50 -17.35
C ILE A 205 12.47 -6.72 -16.64
N LYS A 206 12.91 -6.99 -15.41
CA LYS A 206 12.44 -8.13 -14.61
C LYS A 206 11.00 -7.95 -14.14
N LEU A 207 10.66 -6.80 -13.53
CA LEU A 207 9.36 -6.52 -12.93
C LEU A 207 8.25 -6.38 -13.97
N ASN A 208 8.54 -5.74 -15.11
CA ASN A 208 7.56 -5.58 -16.17
C ASN A 208 7.50 -6.77 -17.13
N ALA A 209 8.43 -7.73 -17.02
CA ALA A 209 8.52 -8.90 -17.89
C ALA A 209 8.35 -8.52 -19.37
N ARG A 210 9.02 -7.44 -19.80
CA ARG A 210 8.95 -6.95 -21.19
C ARG A 210 9.48 -8.05 -22.10
N ASN A 211 8.72 -8.38 -23.17
CA ASN A 211 9.01 -9.40 -24.19
C ASN A 211 8.41 -10.81 -24.01
N ILE A 212 7.42 -11.00 -23.13
CA ILE A 212 6.65 -12.27 -23.09
C ILE A 212 5.24 -12.02 -23.62
N ASN A 213 5.08 -11.92 -24.94
CA ASN A 213 3.77 -11.78 -25.59
C ASN A 213 3.42 -13.07 -26.33
N SER A 214 2.62 -13.92 -25.69
CA SER A 214 2.12 -15.18 -26.25
C SER A 214 0.70 -15.40 -25.76
N THR A 215 -0.15 -15.97 -26.61
CA THR A 215 -1.52 -16.35 -26.24
C THR A 215 -1.56 -17.29 -25.05
N GLN A 216 -0.60 -18.22 -24.96
CA GLN A 216 -0.44 -19.13 -23.81
C GLN A 216 -0.10 -18.35 -22.53
N ASN A 217 0.74 -17.31 -22.62
CA ASN A 217 1.07 -16.45 -21.49
C ASN A 217 -0.18 -15.68 -20.99
N SER A 218 -1.04 -15.21 -21.88
CA SER A 218 -2.28 -14.53 -21.51
C SER A 218 -3.30 -15.47 -20.86
N ILE A 219 -3.51 -16.67 -21.40
CA ILE A 219 -4.45 -17.65 -20.84
C ILE A 219 -3.98 -18.15 -19.46
N LEU A 220 -2.70 -18.51 -19.33
CA LEU A 220 -2.18 -18.87 -18.01
C LEU A 220 -2.18 -17.67 -17.05
N GLY A 221 -2.04 -16.45 -17.59
CA GLY A 221 -2.21 -15.21 -16.85
C GLY A 221 -3.61 -15.03 -16.28
N SER A 222 -4.67 -15.41 -17.01
CA SER A 222 -6.04 -15.35 -16.50
C SER A 222 -6.29 -16.37 -15.40
N MET A 223 -5.75 -17.61 -15.54
CA MET A 223 -5.81 -18.62 -14.47
C MET A 223 -5.11 -18.12 -13.20
N MET A 224 -3.91 -17.54 -13.35
CA MET A 224 -3.17 -16.96 -12.24
C MET A 224 -3.90 -15.76 -11.61
N GLY A 225 -4.56 -14.95 -12.44
CA GLY A 225 -5.44 -13.87 -12.02
C GLY A 225 -6.57 -14.36 -11.11
N LEU A 226 -7.22 -15.47 -11.45
CA LEU A 226 -8.27 -16.09 -10.64
C LEU A 226 -7.74 -16.63 -9.30
N ILE A 227 -6.59 -17.31 -9.28
CA ILE A 227 -5.96 -17.77 -8.03
C ILE A 227 -5.72 -16.58 -7.09
N LYS A 228 -5.15 -15.50 -7.62
CA LYS A 228 -4.90 -14.27 -6.88
C LYS A 228 -6.21 -13.61 -6.41
N ALA A 229 -7.28 -13.68 -7.19
CA ALA A 229 -8.59 -13.14 -6.84
C ALA A 229 -9.20 -13.90 -5.66
N ASN A 230 -9.21 -15.24 -5.72
CA ASN A 230 -9.66 -16.09 -4.63
C ASN A 230 -8.88 -15.82 -3.34
N LEU A 231 -7.57 -15.68 -3.45
CA LEU A 231 -6.70 -15.36 -2.31
C LEU A 231 -7.00 -13.96 -1.75
N ALA A 232 -7.22 -12.96 -2.59
CA ALA A 232 -7.60 -11.61 -2.14
C ALA A 232 -8.97 -11.61 -1.43
N ILE A 233 -9.96 -12.31 -1.98
CA ILE A 233 -11.30 -12.47 -1.36
C ILE A 233 -11.16 -13.16 -0.01
N LEU A 234 -10.40 -14.26 0.06
CA LEU A 234 -10.16 -14.99 1.30
C LEU A 234 -9.54 -14.10 2.39
N ILE A 235 -8.54 -13.28 2.06
CA ILE A 235 -7.93 -12.34 3.00
C ILE A 235 -8.92 -11.31 3.49
N ILE A 236 -9.70 -10.72 2.56
CA ILE A 236 -10.73 -9.75 2.92
C ILE A 236 -11.74 -10.37 3.89
N VAL A 237 -12.23 -11.58 3.58
CA VAL A 237 -13.19 -12.29 4.43
C VAL A 237 -12.59 -12.59 5.81
N LEU A 238 -11.37 -13.13 5.86
CA LEU A 238 -10.69 -13.44 7.11
C LEU A 238 -10.49 -12.19 7.98
N MET A 239 -10.20 -11.04 7.37
CA MET A 239 -10.07 -9.77 8.08
C MET A 239 -11.42 -9.26 8.58
N LEU A 240 -12.45 -9.24 7.73
CA LEU A 240 -13.78 -8.75 8.10
C LEU A 240 -14.43 -9.60 9.21
N GLN A 241 -14.18 -10.92 9.25
CA GLN A 241 -14.65 -11.80 10.34
C GLN A 241 -14.09 -11.42 11.71
N ASN A 242 -12.94 -10.76 11.77
CA ASN A 242 -12.30 -10.36 13.02
C ASN A 242 -12.71 -8.94 13.49
N ILE A 243 -13.54 -8.23 12.72
CA ILE A 243 -14.10 -6.93 13.10
C ILE A 243 -15.51 -7.15 13.64
N SER A 244 -15.70 -6.97 14.96
CA SER A 244 -16.98 -7.23 15.63
C SER A 244 -18.15 -6.44 15.06
N TRP A 245 -17.93 -5.20 14.62
CA TRP A 245 -18.98 -4.37 14.00
C TRP A 245 -19.40 -4.85 12.60
N VAL A 246 -18.56 -5.63 11.90
CA VAL A 246 -18.89 -6.19 10.58
C VAL A 246 -19.46 -7.60 10.71
N SER A 247 -18.83 -8.45 11.52
CA SER A 247 -19.22 -9.86 11.64
C SER A 247 -20.59 -10.09 12.28
N GLN A 248 -21.10 -9.10 13.05
CA GLN A 248 -22.40 -9.13 13.69
C GLN A 248 -23.55 -8.58 12.84
N GLN A 249 -23.27 -8.06 11.64
CA GLN A 249 -24.29 -7.44 10.81
C GLN A 249 -25.13 -8.49 10.09
N TYR A 250 -26.42 -8.17 9.92
CA TYR A 250 -27.41 -9.03 9.26
C TYR A 250 -26.95 -9.50 7.86
N TYR A 251 -26.37 -8.59 7.07
CA TYR A 251 -25.87 -8.90 5.73
C TYR A 251 -24.63 -9.81 5.71
N TRP A 252 -23.94 -9.99 6.83
CA TRP A 252 -22.76 -10.87 6.95
C TRP A 252 -23.14 -12.26 7.45
N ILE A 253 -24.18 -12.36 8.27
CA ILE A 253 -24.63 -13.59 8.92
C ILE A 253 -25.51 -14.42 7.97
N GLU A 254 -26.40 -13.77 7.21
CA GLU A 254 -27.36 -14.46 6.33
C GLU A 254 -26.87 -14.70 4.89
N THR A 255 -25.58 -14.50 4.62
CA THR A 255 -25.04 -14.80 3.29
C THR A 255 -25.09 -16.30 3.00
N ASN A 256 -25.96 -16.70 2.06
CA ASN A 256 -26.15 -18.10 1.62
C ASN A 256 -25.48 -18.40 0.25
N GLY A 257 -24.70 -17.46 -0.28
CA GLY A 257 -24.10 -17.54 -1.62
C GLY A 257 -22.61 -17.89 -1.65
N ALA A 258 -21.91 -17.52 -2.72
CA ALA A 258 -20.47 -17.77 -2.91
C ALA A 258 -19.60 -17.21 -1.79
N LEU A 259 -19.98 -16.09 -1.17
CA LEU A 259 -19.27 -15.52 -0.02
C LEU A 259 -19.28 -16.47 1.18
N ARG A 260 -20.33 -17.29 1.35
CA ARG A 260 -20.45 -18.27 2.44
C ARG A 260 -19.34 -19.32 2.36
N ILE A 261 -19.03 -19.78 1.16
CA ILE A 261 -17.94 -20.74 0.92
C ILE A 261 -16.62 -20.15 1.43
N PHE A 262 -16.33 -18.88 1.12
CA PHE A 262 -15.13 -18.21 1.63
C PHE A 262 -15.18 -17.98 3.15
N GLN A 263 -16.35 -17.70 3.72
CA GLN A 263 -16.52 -17.56 5.17
C GLN A 263 -16.28 -18.88 5.90
N ASP A 264 -16.79 -20.00 5.37
CA ASP A 264 -16.61 -21.33 5.94
C ASP A 264 -15.14 -21.78 5.81
N ILE A 265 -14.52 -21.57 4.65
CA ILE A 265 -13.08 -21.83 4.45
C ILE A 265 -12.25 -20.98 5.42
N ALA A 266 -12.55 -19.69 5.52
CA ALA A 266 -11.86 -18.80 6.47
C ALA A 266 -12.04 -19.30 7.91
N SER A 267 -13.24 -19.72 8.30
CA SER A 267 -13.52 -20.24 9.66
C SER A 267 -12.78 -21.54 9.95
N ASN A 268 -12.62 -22.43 8.96
CA ASN A 268 -11.86 -23.69 9.08
C ASN A 268 -10.35 -23.46 9.17
N ILE A 269 -9.86 -22.47 8.44
CA ILE A 269 -8.44 -22.12 8.38
C ILE A 269 -8.04 -21.26 9.60
N LYS A 270 -8.97 -20.46 10.13
CA LYS A 270 -8.82 -19.57 11.29
C LYS A 270 -8.17 -20.23 12.52
N PRO A 271 -8.56 -21.43 13.01
CA PRO A 271 -7.91 -22.06 14.17
C PRO A 271 -6.49 -22.55 13.87
N VAL A 272 -6.18 -22.95 12.63
CA VAL A 272 -4.81 -23.30 12.25
C VAL A 272 -3.96 -22.05 12.19
N LEU A 273 -4.50 -20.97 11.60
CA LEU A 273 -3.78 -19.70 11.58
C LEU A 273 -3.75 -19.03 12.95
N SER A 274 -4.69 -19.24 13.88
CA SER A 274 -4.65 -18.61 15.22
C SER A 274 -3.43 -19.04 16.04
N GLN A 275 -2.94 -20.26 15.81
CA GLN A 275 -1.71 -20.78 16.40
C GLN A 275 -0.47 -20.00 15.94
N TYR A 276 -0.52 -19.39 14.75
CA TYR A 276 0.60 -18.65 14.15
C TYR A 276 0.31 -17.13 14.01
N LEU A 277 -0.96 -16.73 14.06
CA LEU A 277 -1.51 -15.41 13.85
C LEU A 277 -2.27 -14.99 15.11
N LEU A 278 -1.56 -14.23 15.95
CA LEU A 278 -1.99 -13.78 17.28
C LEU A 278 -3.21 -12.84 17.30
N PHE A 279 -3.83 -12.50 16.16
CA PHE A 279 -5.05 -11.67 16.11
C PHE A 279 -6.36 -12.48 16.07
N ILE A 280 -6.26 -13.80 15.94
CA ILE A 280 -7.40 -14.69 16.02
C ILE A 280 -7.43 -15.21 17.46
N ASN A 281 -8.39 -14.71 18.25
CA ASN A 281 -8.62 -15.23 19.59
C ASN A 281 -8.89 -16.74 19.52
N ASN A 282 -8.20 -17.52 20.36
CA ASN A 282 -8.59 -18.89 20.66
C ASN A 282 -9.82 -18.82 21.55
N ASN A 283 -11.01 -18.81 20.94
CA ASN A 283 -12.22 -19.24 21.63
C ASN A 283 -12.63 -20.59 21.05
#